data_AF-A0A6V7I7N8-F1
#
_entry.id   AF-A0A6V7I7N8-F1
#
_cell.length_a   1.000
_cell.length_b   1.000
_cell.length_c   1.000
_cell.angle_alpha   90.00
_cell.angle_beta   90.00
_cell.angle_gamma   90.00
#
_symmetry.space_group_name_H-M   'P 1'
#
loop_
_entity.id
_entity.type
_entity.pdbx_description
1 polymer ?
#
loop_
_entity_poly.entity_id
_entity_poly.type
_entity_poly.pdbx_seq_one_letter_code
_entity_poly.pdbx_strand_id
1 'polypeptide(L)'
;MVEALLESGGQDVAVADNGSSRAGTPTEYSPHISQLSDMNLSPIQEFYTGQNIFITGGTGFLGKLVIEKLLRSSPNISVIYLLVRPKKGKDTHERVEALFDDP
;
A
#
# COMPACT_ATOMS: atom_id res chain seq x y z
N MET A 1 -21.56 -0.70 -1.59
CA MET A 1 -21.44 -0.67 -0.12
C MET A 1 -19.97 -0.87 0.19
N VAL A 2 -19.26 0.23 0.44
CA VAL A 2 -17.88 0.20 0.94
C VAL A 2 -18.05 0.35 2.45
N GLU A 3 -17.95 -0.75 3.19
CA GLU A 3 -17.89 -0.69 4.65
C GLU A 3 -16.44 -0.52 5.06
N ALA A 4 -16.12 0.66 5.62
CA ALA A 4 -14.97 0.85 6.47
C ALA A 4 -15.44 0.54 7.90
N LEU A 5 -15.10 -0.65 8.40
CA LEU A 5 -15.34 -1.03 9.80
C LEU A 5 -14.09 -0.67 10.60
N LEU A 6 -14.28 0.12 11.66
CA LEU A 6 -13.28 0.48 12.66
C LEU A 6 -13.68 -0.05 14.04
N GLU A 7 -12.65 -0.27 14.86
CA GLU A 7 -12.58 -0.60 16.31
C GLU A 7 -12.49 -2.10 16.66
N SER A 8 -11.52 -2.56 17.46
CA SER A 8 -11.12 -2.02 18.78
C SER A 8 -9.61 -2.23 19.15
N GLY A 9 -8.71 -2.23 18.15
CA GLY A 9 -7.30 -2.68 18.35
C GLY A 9 -6.15 -1.78 17.86
N GLY A 10 -6.39 -0.56 17.36
CA GLY A 10 -5.33 0.45 17.22
C GLY A 10 -4.43 0.38 15.97
N GLN A 11 -4.98 0.16 14.78
CA GLN A 11 -4.35 0.63 13.54
C GLN A 11 -5.36 1.46 12.75
N ASP A 12 -5.10 2.77 12.72
CA ASP A 12 -6.01 3.79 12.20
C ASP A 12 -6.18 3.66 10.68
N VAL A 13 -7.40 3.31 10.25
CA VAL A 13 -7.85 3.49 8.87
C VAL A 13 -8.26 4.96 8.71
N ALA A 14 -7.44 5.74 8.03
CA ALA A 14 -7.75 7.13 7.73
C ALA A 14 -8.92 7.22 6.73
N VAL A 15 -10.13 7.43 7.22
CA VAL A 15 -11.26 7.91 6.42
C VAL A 15 -11.03 9.41 6.19
N ALA A 16 -10.80 9.80 4.93
CA ALA A 16 -10.57 11.20 4.59
C ALA A 16 -11.86 12.02 4.75
N ASP A 17 -11.96 12.77 5.84
CA ASP A 17 -13.03 13.74 6.04
C ASP A 17 -12.71 15.05 5.30
N ASN A 18 -13.71 15.60 4.60
CA ASN A 18 -13.57 16.64 3.56
C ASN A 18 -13.13 18.05 4.06
N GLY A 19 -12.46 18.17 5.20
CA GLY A 19 -12.19 19.48 5.80
C GLY A 19 -10.96 19.61 6.72
N SER A 20 -10.15 18.58 6.93
CA SER A 20 -8.95 18.68 7.78
C SER A 20 -7.68 18.82 6.94
N SER A 21 -6.80 19.75 7.32
CA SER A 21 -5.49 19.97 6.73
C SER A 21 -4.69 18.67 6.63
N ARG A 22 -4.21 18.34 5.43
CA ARG A 22 -3.65 17.03 4.99
C ARG A 22 -2.34 16.60 5.68
N ALA A 23 -1.82 17.42 6.59
CA ALA A 23 -0.54 17.19 7.26
C ALA A 23 -0.67 16.08 8.31
N GLY A 24 0.13 15.01 8.20
CA GLY A 24 0.20 13.92 9.16
C GLY A 24 -0.53 12.62 8.76
N THR A 25 -1.02 12.49 7.53
CA THR A 25 -1.57 11.23 7.02
C THR A 25 -0.45 10.28 6.54
N PRO A 26 -0.61 8.94 6.59
CA PRO A 26 0.37 8.00 6.03
C PRO A 26 0.69 8.23 4.54
N THR A 27 -0.13 9.02 3.86
CA THR A 27 0.05 9.43 2.46
C THR A 27 1.05 10.57 2.26
N GLU A 28 1.57 11.17 3.33
CA GLU A 28 2.56 12.24 3.28
C GLU A 28 4.00 11.67 3.26
N TYR A 29 4.27 10.74 2.35
CA TYR A 29 5.65 10.37 2.02
C TYR A 29 6.19 11.38 1.00
N SER A 30 6.99 12.31 1.48
CA SER A 30 7.75 13.21 0.61
C SER A 30 9.14 12.59 0.41
N PRO A 31 9.40 11.90 -0.72
CA PRO A 31 10.74 11.39 -0.96
C PRO A 31 11.73 12.55 -0.89
N HIS A 32 12.85 12.38 -0.19
CA HIS A 32 13.98 13.30 -0.31
C HIS A 32 14.63 13.07 -1.69
N ILE A 33 13.97 13.54 -2.75
CA ILE A 33 14.38 13.40 -4.17
C ILE A 33 15.80 13.94 -4.38
N SER A 34 16.22 14.92 -3.58
CA SER A 34 17.56 15.53 -3.63
C SER A 34 18.72 14.56 -3.34
N GLN A 35 18.48 13.37 -2.79
CA GLN A 35 19.52 12.35 -2.57
C GLN A 35 19.44 11.15 -3.54
N LEU A 36 18.41 11.10 -4.39
CA LEU A 36 18.20 9.99 -5.33
C LEU A 36 19.03 10.12 -6.60
N SER A 37 19.55 11.32 -6.90
CA SER A 37 20.39 11.58 -8.07
C SER A 37 21.73 10.83 -8.06
N ASP A 38 22.19 10.36 -6.90
CA ASP A 38 23.44 9.61 -6.74
C ASP A 38 23.26 8.08 -6.74
N MET A 39 22.01 7.59 -6.82
CA MET A 39 21.71 6.17 -6.94
C MET A 39 21.63 5.79 -8.43
N ASN A 40 22.42 4.80 -8.87
CA ASN A 40 22.28 4.22 -10.21
C ASN A 40 21.04 3.31 -10.26
N LEU A 41 19.86 3.93 -10.40
CA LEU A 41 18.58 3.26 -10.47
C LEU A 41 18.36 2.69 -11.88
N SER A 42 17.70 1.54 -11.96
CA SER A 42 17.16 1.07 -13.23
C SER A 42 15.97 1.94 -13.68
N PRO A 43 15.65 1.99 -14.98
CA PRO A 43 14.49 2.75 -15.48
C PRO A 43 13.16 2.40 -14.79
N ILE A 44 12.99 1.15 -14.37
CA ILE A 44 11.80 0.70 -13.61
C ILE A 44 11.78 1.29 -12.20
N GLN A 45 12.93 1.37 -11.53
CA GLN A 45 13.03 1.95 -10.20
C GLN A 45 12.78 3.46 -10.23
N GLU A 46 13.32 4.15 -11.25
CA GLU A 46 13.02 5.56 -11.50
C GLU A 46 11.52 5.78 -11.72
N PHE A 47 10.90 4.96 -12.57
CA PHE A 47 9.46 5.07 -12.86
C PHE A 47 8.59 4.96 -11.60
N TYR A 48 8.93 4.07 -10.67
CA TYR A 48 8.15 3.85 -9.45
C TYR A 48 8.57 4.75 -8.28
N THR A 49 9.61 5.55 -8.42
CA THR A 49 10.07 6.46 -7.35
C THR A 49 9.02 7.53 -7.07
N GLY A 50 8.63 7.66 -5.81
CA GLY A 50 7.61 8.60 -5.34
C GLY A 50 6.18 8.25 -5.76
N GLN A 51 5.96 7.13 -6.46
CA GLN A 51 4.64 6.80 -6.99
C GLN A 51 3.70 6.23 -5.92
N ASN A 52 2.42 6.54 -6.09
CA ASN A 52 1.31 5.94 -5.38
C ASN A 52 0.65 4.89 -6.29
N ILE A 53 0.65 3.62 -5.86
CA ILE A 53 0.24 2.48 -6.69
C ILE A 53 -1.07 1.90 -6.15
N PHE A 54 -2.08 1.75 -7.01
CA PHE A 54 -3.32 1.04 -6.66
C PHE A 54 -3.34 -0.36 -7.27
N ILE A 55 -3.42 -1.39 -6.43
CA ILE A 55 -3.41 -2.80 -6.83
C ILE A 55 -4.78 -3.41 -6.56
N THR A 56 -5.32 -4.06 -7.59
CA THR A 56 -6.48 -4.93 -7.46
C THR A 56 -6.04 -6.39 -7.49
N GLY A 57 -6.79 -7.26 -6.81
CA GLY A 57 -6.44 -8.69 -6.75
C GLY A 57 -5.17 -9.01 -5.98
N GLY A 58 -4.61 -8.08 -5.19
CA GLY A 58 -3.33 -8.27 -4.49
C GLY A 58 -3.32 -9.39 -3.44
N THR A 59 -4.48 -9.84 -2.95
CA THR A 59 -4.57 -11.03 -2.07
C THR A 59 -4.46 -12.37 -2.82
N GLY A 60 -4.54 -12.38 -4.15
CA GLY A 60 -4.37 -13.59 -4.96
C GLY A 60 -2.89 -13.87 -5.21
N PHE A 61 -2.55 -15.11 -5.58
CA PHE A 61 -1.15 -15.56 -5.78
C PHE A 61 -0.28 -14.53 -6.51
N LEU A 62 -0.58 -14.23 -7.79
CA LEU A 62 0.22 -13.28 -8.57
C LEU A 62 0.25 -11.86 -7.98
N GLY A 63 -0.85 -11.43 -7.37
CA GLY A 63 -0.94 -10.12 -6.75
C GLY A 63 0.07 -9.95 -5.61
N LYS A 64 0.21 -10.99 -4.77
CA LYS A 64 1.22 -11.03 -3.69
C LYS A 64 2.64 -10.93 -4.25
N LEU A 65 2.95 -11.71 -5.29
CA LEU A 65 4.27 -11.71 -5.94
C LEU A 65 4.62 -10.33 -6.52
N VAL A 66 3.64 -9.64 -7.12
CA VAL A 66 3.83 -8.28 -7.64
C VAL A 66 4.12 -7.30 -6.50
N ILE A 67 3.37 -7.37 -5.40
CA ILE A 67 3.61 -6.54 -4.22
C ILE A 67 5.01 -6.79 -3.66
N GLU A 68 5.40 -8.06 -3.46
CA GLU A 68 6.74 -8.45 -3.01
C GLU A 68 7.82 -7.89 -3.94
N LYS A 69 7.64 -8.03 -5.26
CA LYS A 69 8.61 -7.57 -6.27
C LYS A 69 8.77 -6.05 -6.22
N LEU A 70 7.68 -5.31 -6.12
CA LEU A 70 7.67 -3.86 -6.02
C LEU A 70 8.37 -3.40 -4.75
N LEU A 71 8.01 -3.97 -3.59
CA LEU A 71 8.63 -3.63 -2.30
C LEU A 71 10.13 -3.95 -2.26
N ARG A 72 10.56 -5.07 -2.85
CA ARG A 72 11.98 -5.47 -2.87
C ARG A 72 12.81 -4.69 -3.89
N SER A 73 12.25 -4.39 -5.05
CA SER A 73 13.02 -3.82 -6.17
C SER A 73 12.91 -2.31 -6.26
N SER A 74 11.81 -1.72 -5.82
CA SER A 74 11.52 -0.29 -5.94
C SER A 74 11.33 0.33 -4.55
N PRO A 75 12.42 0.51 -3.78
CA PRO A 75 12.35 0.93 -2.37
C PRO A 75 11.76 2.33 -2.16
N ASN A 76 11.68 3.14 -3.21
CA ASN A 76 11.25 4.53 -3.15
C ASN A 76 9.77 4.72 -3.54
N ILE A 77 8.97 3.67 -3.58
CA ILE A 77 7.51 3.79 -3.75
C ILE A 77 6.93 4.54 -2.53
N SER A 78 6.00 5.46 -2.78
CA SER A 78 5.36 6.24 -1.71
C SER A 78 4.32 5.41 -0.96
N VAL A 79 3.29 4.94 -1.67
CA VAL A 79 2.19 4.14 -1.07
C VAL A 79 1.72 3.06 -2.04
N ILE A 80 1.40 1.88 -1.51
CA ILE A 80 0.65 0.84 -2.22
C ILE A 80 -0.74 0.71 -1.58
N TYR A 81 -1.78 1.04 -2.35
CA TYR A 81 -3.17 0.86 -1.98
C TYR A 81 -3.67 -0.49 -2.48
N LEU A 82 -4.32 -1.27 -1.63
CA LEU A 82 -4.82 -2.59 -1.97
C LEU A 82 -6.35 -2.65 -1.88
N LEU A 83 -7.01 -3.03 -2.97
CA LEU A 83 -8.43 -3.37 -2.95
C LEU A 83 -8.63 -4.81 -2.48
N VAL A 84 -9.16 -4.96 -1.27
CA VAL A 84 -9.58 -6.26 -0.73
C VAL A 84 -11.10 -6.35 -0.76
N ARG A 85 -11.61 -7.49 -1.22
CA ARG A 85 -13.05 -7.81 -1.21
C ARG A 85 -13.29 -8.96 -0.24
N PRO A 86 -14.47 -9.08 0.39
CA PRO A 86 -14.83 -10.27 1.14
C PRO A 86 -14.87 -11.52 0.23
N LYS A 87 -14.74 -12.71 0.82
CA LYS A 87 -14.92 -14.02 0.16
C LYS A 87 -15.88 -14.87 1.00
N LYS A 88 -16.58 -15.83 0.41
CA LYS A 88 -17.45 -16.74 1.19
C LYS A 88 -16.63 -17.40 2.31
N GLY A 89 -17.05 -17.18 3.56
CA GLY A 89 -16.39 -17.72 4.76
C GLY A 89 -15.06 -17.04 5.13
N LYS A 90 -14.71 -15.89 4.52
CA LYS A 90 -13.61 -15.03 4.96
C LYS A 90 -13.96 -13.55 4.82
N ASP A 91 -13.87 -12.78 5.89
CA ASP A 91 -14.07 -11.33 5.83
C ASP A 91 -12.85 -10.60 5.24
N THR A 92 -12.93 -9.28 5.13
CA THR A 92 -11.85 -8.47 4.56
C THR A 92 -10.59 -8.47 5.44
N HIS A 93 -10.75 -8.47 6.77
CA HIS A 93 -9.65 -8.44 7.73
C HIS A 93 -8.87 -9.75 7.72
N GLU A 94 -9.57 -10.88 7.80
CA GLU A 94 -8.95 -12.22 7.71
C GLU A 94 -8.18 -12.42 6.40
N ARG A 95 -8.63 -11.77 5.32
CA ARG A 95 -7.92 -11.78 4.02
C ARG A 95 -6.68 -10.90 3.99
N VAL A 96 -6.63 -9.86 4.81
CA VAL A 96 -5.45 -8.99 4.97
C VAL A 96 -4.41 -9.68 5.85
N GLU A 97 -4.80 -10.28 6.96
CA GLU A 97 -3.88 -11.03 7.83
C GLU A 97 -3.20 -12.17 7.07
N ALA A 98 -3.98 -12.98 6.35
CA ALA A 98 -3.48 -14.07 5.52
C ALA A 98 -2.58 -13.61 4.34
N LEU A 99 -2.39 -12.31 4.13
CA LEU A 99 -1.40 -11.79 3.17
C LEU A 99 0.02 -12.02 3.68
N PHE A 100 0.23 -11.97 4.99
CA PHE A 100 1.55 -12.02 5.65
C PHE A 100 1.91 -13.39 6.24
N ASP A 101 0.96 -14.33 6.24
CA ASP A 101 1.14 -15.68 6.80
C ASP A 101 1.80 -16.68 5.82
N ASP A 102 2.05 -16.29 4.56
CA ASP A 102 2.75 -17.15 3.61
C ASP A 102 4.28 -17.08 3.86
N PRO A 103 4.99 -18.23 3.93
CA PRO A 103 6.43 -18.31 4.24
C PRO A 103 7.36 -17.73 3.17
#